data_AF-A0A834MFV0-F1
#
_entry.id   AF-A0A834MFV0-F1
#
_cell.length_a   1.000
_cell.length_b   1.000
_cell.length_c   1.000
_cell.angle_alpha   90.00
_cell.angle_beta   90.00
_cell.angle_gamma   90.00
#
_symmetry.space_group_name_H-M   'P 1'
#
loop_
_entity.id
_entity.type
_entity.pdbx_description
1 polymer ?
#
loop_
_entity_poly.entity_id
_entity_poly.type
_entity_poly.pdbx_seq_one_letter_code
_entity_poly.pdbx_strand_id
1 'polypeptide(L)'
;MLTVKSVVYKYLRFFEDIKMSVEQTACEDLKAFERRLTEVIACLHPSTTRWRIVLAVVSICVAIGASQWIFDPETRVVSLAQSLSNHPFFILSTIILIIILLLGVHKRVIAGTIITSRTREVLRDFNMSCDDTGKLILRRRPTNNT
;
A
#
# COMPACT_ATOMS: atom_id res chain seq x y z
N MET A 1 44.23 -19.27 41.80
CA MET A 1 42.76 -19.03 41.69
C MET A 1 42.41 -17.68 41.08
N LEU A 2 43.14 -16.58 41.38
CA LEU A 2 42.92 -15.24 40.81
C LEU A 2 43.09 -15.15 39.28
N THR A 3 44.06 -15.87 38.71
CA THR A 3 44.36 -15.85 37.26
C THR A 3 43.23 -16.44 36.42
N VAL A 4 42.61 -17.53 36.89
CA VAL A 4 41.50 -18.20 36.18
C VAL A 4 40.26 -17.29 36.15
N LYS A 5 39.94 -16.64 37.28
CA LYS A 5 38.83 -15.67 37.32
C LYS A 5 39.06 -14.51 36.37
N SER A 6 40.27 -13.95 36.33
CA SER A 6 40.61 -12.85 35.42
C SER A 6 40.49 -13.24 33.94
N VAL A 7 40.92 -14.45 33.58
CA VAL A 7 40.76 -14.99 32.22
C VAL A 7 39.28 -15.16 31.88
N VAL A 8 38.48 -15.76 32.77
CA VAL A 8 37.03 -15.95 32.54
C VAL A 8 36.31 -14.61 32.37
N TYR A 9 36.61 -13.61 33.21
CA TYR A 9 36.02 -12.26 33.06
C TYR A 9 36.40 -11.59 31.73
N LYS A 10 37.63 -11.79 31.26
CA LYS A 10 38.09 -11.24 29.98
C LYS A 10 37.36 -11.90 28.80
N TYR A 11 37.15 -13.21 28.86
CA TYR A 11 36.35 -13.94 27.86
C TYR A 11 34.88 -13.54 27.90
N LEU A 12 34.29 -13.38 29.09
CA LEU A 12 32.89 -12.96 29.23
C LEU A 12 32.67 -11.57 28.62
N ARG A 13 33.57 -10.62 28.94
CA ARG A 13 33.52 -9.27 28.38
C ARG A 13 33.69 -9.28 26.86
N PHE A 14 34.64 -10.04 26.33
CA PHE A 14 34.84 -10.17 24.89
C PHE A 14 33.61 -10.77 24.18
N PHE A 15 32.95 -11.76 24.79
CA PHE A 15 31.71 -12.33 24.28
C PHE A 15 30.55 -11.31 24.29
N GLU A 16 30.48 -10.49 25.35
CA GLU A 16 29.49 -9.42 25.48
C GLU A 16 29.71 -8.31 24.43
N ASP A 17 30.96 -7.94 24.17
CA ASP A 17 31.35 -7.01 23.10
C ASP A 17 30.98 -7.54 21.71
N ILE A 18 31.24 -8.83 21.44
CA ILE A 18 30.82 -9.48 20.19
C ILE A 18 29.29 -9.44 20.06
N LYS A 19 28.55 -9.81 21.11
CA LYS A 19 27.09 -9.82 21.08
C LYS A 19 26.53 -8.42 20.80
N MET A 20 27.08 -7.40 21.45
CA MET A 20 26.67 -6.02 21.27
C MET A 20 26.93 -5.54 19.83
N SER A 21 28.08 -5.90 19.25
CA SER A 21 28.40 -5.55 17.85
C SER A 21 27.42 -6.18 16.85
N VAL A 22 27.03 -7.44 17.06
CA VAL A 22 26.09 -8.15 16.19
C VAL A 22 24.68 -7.54 16.26
N GLU A 23 24.21 -7.22 17.47
CA GLU A 23 22.91 -6.56 17.66
C GLU A 23 22.88 -5.17 17.01
N GLN A 24 24.00 -4.44 17.08
CA GLN A 24 24.14 -3.13 16.49
C GLN A 24 24.09 -3.20 14.96
N THR A 25 24.83 -4.13 14.34
CA THR A 25 24.76 -4.38 12.89
C THR A 25 23.36 -4.79 12.44
N ALA A 26 22.68 -5.66 13.19
CA ALA A 26 21.32 -6.08 12.85
C ALA A 26 20.31 -4.92 12.90
N CYS A 27 20.47 -4.00 13.85
CA CYS A 27 19.63 -2.81 13.97
C CYS A 27 19.86 -1.82 12.81
N GLU A 28 21.11 -1.65 12.39
CA GLU A 28 21.47 -0.80 11.23
C GLU A 28 20.88 -1.34 9.94
N ASP A 29 20.95 -2.65 9.71
CA ASP A 29 20.36 -3.31 8.54
C ASP A 29 18.83 -3.16 8.50
N LEU A 30 18.15 -3.33 9.65
CA LEU A 30 16.71 -3.16 9.74
C LEU A 30 16.29 -1.72 9.41
N LYS A 31 17.06 -0.74 9.90
CA LYS A 31 16.83 0.68 9.62
C LYS A 31 17.08 1.02 8.16
N ALA A 32 18.11 0.43 7.55
CA ALA A 32 18.37 0.57 6.12
C ALA A 32 17.25 -0.04 5.27
N PHE A 33 16.75 -1.20 5.67
CA PHE A 33 15.59 -1.85 5.04
C PHE A 33 14.33 -0.98 5.16
N GLU A 34 14.00 -0.50 6.36
CA GLU A 34 12.84 0.38 6.59
C GLU A 34 12.91 1.65 5.73
N ARG A 35 14.09 2.26 5.60
CA ARG A 35 14.29 3.43 4.75
C ARG A 35 14.01 3.12 3.27
N ARG A 36 14.53 2.01 2.76
CA ARG A 36 14.28 1.58 1.37
C ARG A 36 12.81 1.24 1.13
N LEU A 37 12.19 0.55 2.10
CA LEU A 37 10.77 0.20 2.03
C LEU A 37 9.89 1.46 2.00
N THR A 38 10.19 2.42 2.87
CA THR A 38 9.51 3.72 2.94
C THR A 38 9.68 4.49 1.63
N GLU A 39 10.88 4.50 1.03
CA GLU A 39 11.14 5.17 -0.24
C GLU A 39 10.33 4.56 -1.39
N VAL A 40 10.34 3.22 -1.52
CA VAL A 40 9.55 2.53 -2.55
C VAL A 40 8.06 2.81 -2.37
N ILE A 41 7.55 2.71 -1.14
CA ILE A 41 6.13 2.98 -0.85
C ILE A 41 5.79 4.45 -1.08
N ALA A 42 6.66 5.38 -0.69
CA ALA A 42 6.48 6.81 -0.90
C ALA A 42 6.48 7.19 -2.38
N CYS A 43 7.20 6.48 -3.24
CA CYS A 43 7.12 6.67 -4.69
C CYS A 43 5.81 6.13 -5.28
N LEU A 44 5.29 5.01 -4.74
CA LEU A 44 4.08 4.36 -5.26
C LEU A 44 2.77 4.99 -4.78
N HIS A 45 2.75 5.51 -3.55
CA HIS A 45 1.56 6.09 -2.91
C HIS A 45 0.97 7.32 -3.64
N PRO A 46 1.75 8.37 -4.01
CA PRO A 46 1.19 9.56 -4.64
C PRO A 46 0.60 9.26 -6.03
N SER A 47 1.21 8.35 -6.78
CA SER A 47 0.66 7.88 -8.06
C SER A 47 -0.67 7.14 -7.84
N THR A 48 -0.71 6.21 -6.88
CA THR A 48 -1.90 5.43 -6.53
C THR A 48 -3.07 6.32 -6.06
N THR A 49 -2.79 7.27 -5.17
CA THR A 49 -3.80 8.19 -4.61
C THR A 49 -4.36 9.13 -5.66
N ARG A 50 -3.53 9.65 -6.57
CA ARG A 50 -4.00 10.47 -7.71
C ARG A 50 -4.99 9.70 -8.58
N TRP A 51 -4.68 8.45 -8.93
CA TRP A 51 -5.58 7.61 -9.75
C TRP A 51 -6.90 7.25 -9.03
N ARG A 52 -6.87 7.07 -7.70
CA ARG A 52 -8.09 6.89 -6.90
C ARG A 52 -9.00 8.12 -6.95
N ILE A 53 -8.43 9.31 -6.82
CA ILE A 53 -9.19 10.57 -6.91
C ILE A 53 -9.78 10.74 -8.31
N VAL A 54 -9.00 10.50 -9.37
CA VAL A 54 -9.49 10.58 -10.76
C VAL A 54 -10.66 9.63 -10.98
N LEU A 55 -10.55 8.37 -10.53
CA LEU A 55 -11.66 7.40 -10.64
C LEU A 55 -12.90 7.85 -9.87
N ALA A 56 -12.74 8.39 -8.66
CA ALA A 56 -13.86 8.88 -7.87
C ALA A 56 -14.58 10.05 -8.57
N VAL A 57 -13.82 11.02 -9.10
CA VAL A 57 -14.38 12.16 -9.84
C VAL A 57 -15.13 11.68 -11.08
N VAL A 58 -14.52 10.83 -11.90
CA VAL A 58 -15.16 10.31 -13.12
C VAL A 58 -16.42 9.50 -12.78
N SER A 59 -16.38 8.69 -11.71
CA SER A 59 -17.56 7.95 -11.24
C SER A 59 -18.70 8.88 -10.80
N ILE A 60 -18.39 9.99 -10.12
CA ILE A 60 -19.41 10.98 -9.72
C ILE A 60 -19.99 11.67 -10.97
N CYS A 61 -19.16 12.04 -11.95
CA CYS A 61 -19.64 12.61 -13.20
C CYS A 61 -20.59 11.65 -13.95
N VAL A 62 -20.26 10.36 -14.01
CA VAL A 62 -21.13 9.34 -14.60
C VAL A 62 -22.43 9.18 -13.80
N ALA A 63 -22.37 9.19 -12.46
CA ALA A 63 -23.56 9.09 -11.62
C ALA A 63 -24.51 10.29 -11.81
N ILE A 64 -23.95 11.51 -11.92
CA ILE A 64 -24.72 12.72 -12.18
C ILE A 64 -25.33 12.65 -13.59
N GLY A 65 -24.55 12.31 -14.61
CA GLY A 65 -25.04 12.16 -15.98
C GLY A 65 -26.12 11.08 -16.11
N ALA A 66 -25.97 9.97 -15.39
CA ALA A 66 -26.98 8.90 -15.33
C ALA A 66 -28.25 9.36 -14.63
N SER A 67 -28.11 10.10 -13.52
CA SER A 67 -29.26 10.67 -12.79
C SER A 67 -30.03 11.62 -13.70
N GLN A 68 -29.33 12.54 -14.38
CA GLN A 68 -29.93 13.47 -15.33
C GLN A 68 -30.63 12.76 -16.49
N TRP A 69 -30.08 11.65 -16.98
CA TRP A 69 -30.69 10.84 -18.03
C TRP A 69 -31.96 10.10 -17.56
N ILE A 70 -31.95 9.56 -16.35
CA ILE A 70 -33.09 8.82 -15.77
C ILE A 70 -34.27 9.73 -15.42
N PHE A 71 -34.00 10.97 -14.99
CA PHE A 71 -35.04 11.94 -14.64
C PHE A 71 -35.62 12.69 -15.86
N ASP A 72 -35.05 12.53 -17.05
CA ASP A 72 -35.59 13.17 -18.25
C ASP A 72 -36.87 12.46 -18.73
N PRO A 73 -38.03 13.14 -18.77
CA PRO A 73 -39.31 12.57 -19.19
C PRO A 73 -39.31 12.13 -20.66
N GLU A 74 -38.46 12.72 -21.51
CA GLU A 74 -38.38 12.36 -22.93
C GLU A 74 -37.71 10.98 -23.13
N THR A 75 -36.88 10.53 -22.18
CA THR A 75 -36.21 9.21 -22.23
C THR A 75 -37.19 8.04 -22.29
N ARG A 76 -38.44 8.21 -21.84
CA ARG A 76 -39.49 7.16 -21.89
C ARG A 76 -40.16 7.01 -23.25
N VAL A 77 -40.10 8.03 -24.10
CA VAL A 77 -40.83 8.09 -25.38
C VAL A 77 -39.93 7.89 -26.59
N VAL A 78 -38.64 8.22 -26.48
CA VAL A 78 -37.66 7.98 -27.56
C VAL A 78 -36.89 6.67 -27.41
N SER A 79 -36.48 6.10 -28.54
CA SER A 79 -35.61 4.91 -28.56
C SER A 79 -34.26 5.20 -27.89
N LEU A 80 -33.63 4.16 -27.33
CA LEU A 80 -32.35 4.28 -26.60
C LEU A 80 -31.27 4.99 -27.43
N ALA A 81 -31.13 4.67 -28.71
CA ALA A 81 -30.12 5.30 -29.58
C ALA A 81 -30.34 6.82 -29.73
N GLN A 82 -31.60 7.24 -29.84
CA GLN A 82 -31.98 8.65 -29.96
C GLN A 82 -31.77 9.39 -28.63
N SER A 83 -32.17 8.77 -27.52
CA SER A 83 -31.98 9.32 -26.17
C SER A 83 -30.49 9.46 -25.83
N LEU A 84 -29.67 8.46 -26.15
CA LEU A 84 -28.22 8.54 -25.98
C LEU A 84 -27.63 9.71 -26.77
N SER A 85 -28.02 9.89 -28.04
CA SER A 85 -27.56 11.02 -28.86
C SER A 85 -27.94 12.39 -28.28
N ASN A 86 -29.03 12.46 -27.51
CA ASN A 86 -29.51 13.71 -26.90
C ASN A 86 -28.76 14.08 -25.62
N HIS A 87 -28.05 13.13 -25.00
CA HIS A 87 -27.28 13.35 -23.76
C HIS A 87 -25.77 13.15 -23.96
N PRO A 88 -25.09 14.08 -24.65
CA PRO A 88 -23.65 13.97 -24.93
C PRO A 88 -22.78 13.95 -23.66
N PHE A 89 -23.25 14.55 -22.56
CA PHE A 89 -22.53 14.55 -21.27
C PHE A 89 -22.44 13.16 -20.63
N PHE A 90 -23.52 12.38 -20.71
CA PHE A 90 -23.55 11.00 -20.21
C PHE A 90 -22.66 10.09 -21.06
N ILE A 91 -22.72 10.22 -22.40
CA ILE A 91 -21.85 9.48 -23.32
C ILE A 91 -20.38 9.82 -23.10
N LEU A 92 -20.04 11.11 -23.00
CA LEU A 92 -18.65 11.54 -22.84
C LEU A 92 -18.06 11.00 -21.53
N SER A 93 -18.80 11.11 -20.42
CA SER A 93 -18.35 10.60 -19.12
C SER A 93 -18.22 9.08 -19.09
N THR A 94 -19.12 8.34 -19.74
CA THR A 94 -19.01 6.86 -19.87
C THR A 94 -17.87 6.44 -20.79
N ILE A 95 -17.64 7.12 -21.91
CA ILE A 95 -16.48 6.86 -22.79
C ILE A 95 -15.17 7.09 -22.04
N ILE A 96 -15.06 8.21 -21.31
CA ILE A 96 -13.87 8.51 -20.49
C ILE A 96 -13.66 7.42 -19.43
N LEU A 97 -14.74 6.97 -18.76
CA LEU A 97 -14.68 5.86 -17.80
C LEU A 97 -14.15 4.57 -18.45
N ILE A 98 -14.66 4.22 -19.64
CA ILE A 98 -14.22 3.04 -20.39
C ILE A 98 -12.74 3.14 -20.78
N ILE A 99 -12.29 4.29 -21.28
CA ILE A 99 -10.88 4.52 -21.64
C ILE A 99 -9.97 4.34 -20.42
N ILE A 100 -10.36 4.90 -19.28
CA ILE A 100 -9.62 4.79 -18.02
C ILE A 100 -9.56 3.33 -17.53
N LEU A 101 -10.64 2.57 -17.70
CA LEU A 101 -10.67 1.13 -17.41
C LEU A 101 -9.73 0.33 -18.33
N LEU A 102 -9.76 0.60 -19.65
CA LEU A 102 -8.92 -0.07 -20.64
C LEU A 102 -7.42 0.26 -20.48
N LEU A 103 -7.09 1.48 -20.07
CA LEU A 103 -5.71 1.89 -19.73
C LEU A 103 -5.15 1.18 -18.48
N GLY A 104 -5.94 0.31 -17.85
CA GLY A 104 -5.48 -0.57 -16.78
C GLY A 104 -5.26 0.16 -15.47
N VAL A 105 -6.00 1.25 -15.22
CA VAL A 105 -5.92 2.00 -13.96
C VAL A 105 -6.21 1.11 -12.75
N HIS A 106 -7.01 0.06 -12.90
CA HIS A 106 -7.21 -0.97 -11.89
C HIS A 106 -5.88 -1.62 -11.43
N LYS A 107 -4.97 -1.94 -12.36
CA LYS A 107 -3.64 -2.46 -12.00
C LYS A 107 -2.80 -1.41 -11.29
N ARG A 108 -2.89 -0.14 -11.72
CA ARG A 108 -2.15 0.98 -11.12
C ARG A 108 -2.60 1.30 -9.69
N VAL A 109 -3.90 1.21 -9.42
CA VAL A 109 -4.49 1.51 -8.10
C VAL A 109 -4.24 0.42 -7.07
N ILE A 110 -4.10 -0.84 -7.52
CA ILE A 110 -3.97 -2.01 -6.66
C ILE A 110 -2.49 -2.36 -6.43
N ALA A 111 -1.57 -1.97 -7.32
CA ALA A 111 -0.14 -2.25 -7.19
C ALA A 111 0.45 -1.82 -5.83
N GLY A 112 0.12 -0.60 -5.37
CA GLY A 112 0.61 -0.11 -4.07
C GLY A 112 0.14 -0.97 -2.89
N THR A 113 -1.15 -1.34 -2.86
CA THR A 113 -1.72 -2.16 -1.79
C THR A 113 -1.22 -3.61 -1.85
N ILE A 114 -0.99 -4.16 -3.04
CA ILE A 114 -0.41 -5.50 -3.22
C ILE A 114 1.01 -5.52 -2.65
N ILE A 115 1.86 -4.56 -2.99
CA ILE A 115 3.26 -4.57 -2.56
C ILE A 115 3.35 -4.52 -1.04
N THR A 116 2.64 -3.60 -0.39
CA THR A 116 2.59 -3.54 1.08
C THR A 116 2.08 -4.84 1.69
N SER A 117 1.05 -5.46 1.10
CA SER A 117 0.52 -6.75 1.56
C SER A 117 1.55 -7.88 1.44
N ARG A 118 2.29 -7.95 0.33
CA ARG A 118 3.30 -9.00 0.09
C ARG A 118 4.53 -8.81 0.99
N THR A 119 4.95 -7.58 1.21
CA THR A 119 6.00 -7.28 2.18
C THR A 119 5.56 -7.70 3.58
N ARG A 120 4.30 -7.41 3.96
CA ARG A 120 3.75 -7.81 5.27
C ARG A 120 3.69 -9.33 5.43
N GLU A 121 3.41 -10.07 4.37
CA GLU A 121 3.39 -11.54 4.35
C GLU A 121 4.78 -12.11 4.69
N VAL A 122 5.82 -11.63 4.01
CA VAL A 122 7.22 -12.05 4.27
C VAL A 122 7.70 -11.61 5.66
N LEU A 123 7.39 -10.37 6.07
CA LEU A 123 7.77 -9.86 7.40
C LEU A 123 7.10 -10.64 8.54
N ARG A 124 5.94 -11.23 8.29
CA ARG A 124 5.19 -12.00 9.30
C ARG A 124 5.98 -13.20 9.81
N ASP A 125 6.76 -13.84 8.95
CA ASP A 125 7.58 -15.01 9.30
C ASP A 125 8.69 -14.64 10.32
N PHE A 126 9.10 -13.37 10.32
CA PHE A 126 10.07 -12.80 11.27
C PHE A 126 9.43 -12.16 12.50
N ASN A 127 8.11 -12.33 12.72
CA ASN A 127 7.35 -11.58 13.72
C ASN A 127 7.44 -10.05 13.54
N MET A 128 7.55 -9.59 12.29
CA MET A 128 7.55 -8.19 11.93
C MET A 128 6.33 -7.86 11.06
N SER A 129 5.98 -6.58 10.95
CA SER A 129 5.03 -6.08 9.96
C SER A 129 5.44 -4.66 9.58
N CYS A 130 4.89 -4.11 8.50
CA CYS A 130 5.10 -2.71 8.13
C CYS A 130 3.77 -1.97 8.09
N ASP A 131 3.80 -0.66 8.28
CA ASP A 131 2.64 0.23 8.08
C ASP A 131 2.45 0.58 6.59
N ASP A 132 1.33 1.22 6.24
CA ASP A 132 1.05 1.66 4.86
C ASP A 132 1.99 2.79 4.37
N THR A 133 2.77 3.35 5.29
CA THR A 133 3.86 4.31 5.04
C THR A 133 5.22 3.64 4.83
N GLY A 134 5.33 2.32 5.08
CA GLY A 134 6.59 1.57 5.01
C GLY A 134 7.37 1.51 6.33
N LYS A 135 6.85 2.12 7.40
CA LYS A 135 7.45 2.05 8.74
C LYS A 135 7.41 0.63 9.29
N LEU A 136 8.50 0.16 9.90
CA LEU A 136 8.56 -1.21 10.44
C LEU A 136 7.97 -1.30 11.85
N ILE A 137 7.23 -2.35 12.12
CA ILE A 137 6.56 -2.67 13.39
C ILE A 137 6.98 -4.07 13.81
N LEU A 138 7.76 -4.17 14.88
CA LEU A 138 8.06 -5.46 15.52
C LEU A 138 6.83 -5.95 16.29
N ARG A 139 6.33 -7.14 15.94
CA ARG A 139 5.37 -7.86 16.78
C ARG A 139 6.17 -8.64 17.82
N ARG A 140 5.86 -8.44 19.10
CA ARG A 140 6.42 -9.29 20.15
C ARG A 140 5.96 -10.73 19.89
N ARG A 141 6.87 -11.70 20.07
CA ARG A 141 6.53 -13.12 20.11
C ARG A 141 5.40 -13.29 21.15
N PRO A 142 4.28 -13.97 20.85
CA PRO A 142 3.24 -14.19 21.84
C PRO A 142 3.86 -14.95 23.01
N THR A 143 3.92 -14.31 24.17
CA THR A 143 4.12 -15.00 25.44
C THR A 143 2.85 -15.79 25.66
N ASN A 144 2.89 -17.09 25.37
CA ASN A 144 1.87 -18.02 25.82
C ASN A 144 1.92 -18.00 27.35
N ASN A 145 1.09 -17.15 27.95
CA ASN A 145 0.78 -17.21 29.36
C ASN A 145 -0.16 -18.41 29.52
N THR A 146 0.43 -19.60 29.66
CA THR A 146 -0.21 -20.74 30.30
C THR A 146 -0.48 -20.42 31.76
#